data_AF-A0A844HIQ2-F1
#
_entry.id   AF-A0A844HIQ2-F1
#
_cell.length_a   1.000
_cell.length_b   1.000
_cell.length_c   1.000
_cell.angle_alpha   90.00
_cell.angle_beta   90.00
_cell.angle_gamma   90.00
#
_symmetry.space_group_name_H-M   'P 1'
#
loop_
_entity.id
_entity.type
_entity.pdbx_description
1 polymer ?
#
loop_
_entity_poly.entity_id
_entity_poly.type
_entity_poly.pdbx_seq_one_letter_code
_entity_poly.pdbx_strand_id
1 'polypeptide(L)'
;MSMLNHLSAFADRAIRATVPHSPRYAVSLIDRNSGRPHMISGVPLVLLTTTPRETSVDLMRNRDPSRWDTFIERMDSKGAFQ
;
A
#
# COMPACT_ATOMS: atom_id res chain seq x y z
N MET A 1 30.51 18.63 23.91
CA MET A 1 30.02 18.33 22.54
C MET A 1 28.68 17.58 22.63
N SER A 2 27.55 18.26 22.87
CA SER A 2 26.27 17.54 23.09
C SER A 2 25.00 18.26 22.64
N MET A 3 24.98 19.57 22.43
CA MET A 3 23.72 20.27 22.05
C MET A 3 23.46 20.32 20.53
N LEU A 4 24.51 20.46 19.69
CA LEU A 4 24.37 20.56 18.23
C LEU A 4 23.77 19.30 17.57
N ASN A 5 23.99 18.12 18.16
CA ASN A 5 23.48 16.85 17.63
C ASN A 5 21.97 16.66 17.88
N HIS A 6 21.42 17.24 18.95
CA HIS A 6 20.00 17.12 19.25
C HIS A 6 19.15 18.06 18.39
N LEU A 7 19.66 19.27 18.10
CA LEU A 7 18.94 20.23 17.26
C LEU A 7 18.86 19.76 15.80
N SER A 8 19.93 19.19 15.28
CA SER A 8 19.96 18.57 13.94
C SER A 8 19.03 17.35 13.87
N ALA A 9 19.06 16.46 14.86
CA ALA A 9 18.14 15.32 14.92
C ALA A 9 16.66 15.73 15.04
N PHE A 10 16.39 16.83 15.76
CA PHE A 10 15.04 17.41 15.84
C PHE A 10 14.60 18.00 14.50
N ALA A 11 15.46 18.77 13.83
CA ALA A 11 15.18 19.33 12.51
C ALA A 11 14.89 18.22 11.48
N ASP A 12 15.67 17.14 11.47
CA ASP A 12 15.42 15.98 10.58
C ASP A 12 14.08 15.30 10.85
N ARG A 13 13.70 15.12 12.13
CA ARG A 13 12.39 14.57 12.47
C ARG A 13 11.25 15.50 12.10
N ALA A 14 11.40 16.80 12.35
CA ALA A 14 10.41 17.81 11.97
C ALA A 14 10.21 17.84 10.45
N ILE A 15 11.30 17.84 9.68
CA ILE A 15 11.27 17.78 8.22
C ILE A 15 10.54 16.51 7.77
N ARG A 16 10.93 15.32 8.25
CA ARG A 16 10.26 14.05 7.90
C ARG A 16 8.78 14.01 8.30
N ALA A 17 8.40 14.65 9.40
CA ALA A 17 7.01 14.75 9.82
C ALA A 17 6.19 15.70 8.94
N THR A 18 6.82 16.72 8.36
CA THR A 18 6.17 17.69 7.46
C THR A 18 6.19 17.29 5.99
N VAL A 19 7.06 16.37 5.59
CA VAL A 19 7.08 15.85 4.21
C VAL A 19 5.79 15.07 3.98
N PRO A 20 4.96 15.45 2.98
CA PRO A 20 3.79 14.68 2.61
C PRO A 20 4.21 13.26 2.28
N HIS A 21 3.76 12.29 3.07
CA HIS A 21 3.96 10.89 2.73
C HIS A 21 3.15 10.61 1.46
N SER A 22 3.79 10.09 0.42
CA SER A 22 3.07 9.61 -0.76
C SER A 22 1.97 8.65 -0.31
N PRO A 23 0.73 8.80 -0.79
CA PRO A 23 -0.36 7.93 -0.40
C PRO A 23 0.02 6.48 -0.72
N ARG A 24 -0.15 5.60 0.26
CA ARG A 24 0.04 4.16 0.09
C ARG A 24 -1.31 3.54 -0.20
N TYR A 25 -1.29 2.48 -0.96
CA TYR A 25 -2.46 1.73 -1.36
C TYR A 25 -2.23 0.26 -1.09
N ALA A 26 -3.30 -0.42 -0.68
CA ALA A 26 -3.39 -1.86 -0.68
C ALA A 26 -4.13 -2.30 -1.94
N VAL A 27 -3.52 -3.20 -2.71
CA VAL A 27 -4.11 -3.79 -3.91
C VAL A 27 -4.31 -5.27 -3.65
N SER A 28 -5.57 -5.71 -3.68
CA SER A 28 -5.95 -7.11 -3.46
C SER A 28 -6.48 -7.70 -4.76
N LEU A 29 -6.22 -8.99 -5.00
CA LEU A 29 -6.83 -9.74 -6.09
C LEU A 29 -8.16 -10.34 -5.58
N ILE A 30 -9.27 -10.08 -6.27
CA ILE A 30 -10.61 -10.50 -5.86
C ILE A 30 -11.19 -11.49 -6.90
N ASP A 31 -11.76 -12.59 -6.43
CA ASP A 31 -12.56 -13.48 -7.26
C ASP A 31 -13.95 -12.86 -7.47
N ARG A 32 -14.32 -12.56 -8.72
CA ARG A 32 -15.58 -11.89 -9.10
C ARG A 32 -16.83 -12.70 -8.78
N ASN A 33 -16.73 -14.02 -8.79
CA ASN A 33 -17.87 -14.90 -8.56
C ASN A 33 -18.22 -14.97 -7.07
N SER A 34 -17.20 -14.95 -6.20
CA SER A 34 -17.37 -15.08 -4.75
C SER A 34 -17.25 -13.76 -3.98
N GLY A 35 -16.69 -12.72 -4.60
CA GLY A 35 -16.34 -11.46 -3.95
C GLY A 35 -15.19 -11.58 -2.94
N ARG A 36 -14.53 -12.75 -2.84
CA ARG A 36 -13.50 -13.03 -1.84
C ARG A 36 -12.10 -12.68 -2.36
N PRO A 37 -11.19 -12.23 -1.48
CA PRO A 37 -9.80 -12.06 -1.85
C PRO A 37 -9.14 -13.40 -2.18
N HIS A 38 -8.19 -13.36 -3.10
CA HIS A 38 -7.31 -14.48 -3.39
C HIS A 38 -6.44 -14.78 -2.18
N MET A 39 -6.41 -16.05 -1.77
CA MET A 39 -5.67 -16.51 -0.60
C MET A 39 -4.43 -17.28 -1.02
N ILE A 40 -3.30 -17.03 -0.37
CA ILE A 40 -2.07 -17.82 -0.48
C ILE A 40 -1.80 -18.41 0.91
N SER A 41 -1.80 -19.74 1.02
CA SER A 41 -1.60 -20.45 2.30
C SER A 41 -2.52 -19.97 3.43
N GLY A 42 -3.77 -19.64 3.10
CA GLY A 42 -4.76 -19.17 4.07
C GLY A 42 -4.67 -17.69 4.44
N VAL A 43 -3.80 -16.91 3.78
CA VAL A 43 -3.63 -15.47 4.01
C VAL A 43 -4.04 -14.70 2.75
N PRO A 44 -4.82 -13.60 2.85
CA PRO A 44 -5.19 -12.81 1.67
C PRO A 44 -3.95 -12.18 1.04
N LEU A 45 -3.84 -12.30 -0.29
CA LEU A 45 -2.79 -11.62 -1.04
C LEU A 45 -3.11 -10.13 -1.15
N VAL A 46 -2.28 -9.32 -0.51
CA VAL A 46 -2.34 -7.86 -0.53
C VAL A 46 -0.98 -7.28 -0.90
N LEU A 47 -0.93 -6.47 -1.95
CA LEU A 47 0.26 -5.73 -2.36
C LEU A 47 0.18 -4.28 -1.86
N LEU A 48 1.21 -3.84 -1.15
CA LEU A 48 1.35 -2.45 -0.73
C LEU A 48 2.15 -1.67 -1.78
N THR A 49 1.60 -0.56 -2.25
CA THR A 49 2.17 0.19 -3.38
C THR A 49 1.85 1.68 -3.32
N THR A 50 2.66 2.49 -3.99
CA THR A 50 2.36 3.90 -4.30
C THR A 50 1.86 4.08 -5.74
N THR A 51 1.90 3.02 -6.57
CA THR A 51 1.44 3.01 -7.97
C THR A 51 0.33 1.97 -8.17
N PRO A 52 -0.87 2.16 -7.59
CA PRO A 52 -1.91 1.14 -7.54
C PRO A 52 -2.40 0.69 -8.91
N ARG A 53 -2.42 1.58 -9.92
CA ARG A 53 -2.86 1.24 -11.28
C ARG A 53 -1.90 0.28 -11.98
N GLU A 54 -0.60 0.57 -11.95
CA GLU A 54 0.44 -0.30 -12.52
C GLU A 54 0.46 -1.64 -11.80
N THR A 55 0.36 -1.61 -10.47
CA THR A 55 0.30 -2.81 -9.64
C THR A 55 -0.92 -3.67 -9.99
N SER A 56 -2.10 -3.07 -10.22
CA SER A 56 -3.29 -3.78 -10.67
C SER A 56 -3.10 -4.45 -12.03
N VAL A 57 -2.46 -3.76 -12.99
CA VAL A 57 -2.15 -4.32 -14.32
C VAL A 57 -1.23 -5.53 -14.19
N ASP A 58 -0.17 -5.42 -13.39
CA ASP A 58 0.77 -6.52 -13.17
C ASP A 58 0.13 -7.69 -12.43
N LEU A 59 -0.71 -7.41 -11.43
CA LEU A 59 -1.41 -8.44 -10.66
C LEU A 59 -2.43 -9.22 -11.52
N MET A 60 -3.03 -8.55 -12.51
CA MET A 60 -3.95 -9.14 -13.50
C MET A 60 -3.25 -9.77 -14.70
N ARG A 61 -1.93 -9.60 -14.84
CA ARG A 61 -1.18 -10.17 -15.97
C ARG A 61 -1.34 -11.69 -15.99
N ASN A 62 -1.71 -12.22 -17.15
CA ASN A 62 -1.98 -13.65 -17.37
C ASN A 62 -3.13 -14.22 -16.50
N ARG A 63 -4.09 -13.38 -16.11
CA ARG A 63 -5.32 -13.79 -15.41
C ARG A 63 -6.54 -13.55 -16.29
N ASP A 64 -7.55 -14.39 -16.07
CA ASP A 64 -8.86 -14.28 -16.72
C ASP A 64 -9.68 -13.13 -16.08
N PRO A 65 -10.02 -12.06 -16.83
CA PRO A 65 -10.81 -10.92 -16.32
C PRO A 65 -12.29 -11.25 -16.04
N SER A 66 -12.81 -12.37 -16.55
CA SER A 66 -14.17 -12.81 -16.22
C SER A 66 -14.24 -13.35 -14.78
N ARG A 67 -13.12 -13.88 -14.27
CA ARG A 67 -13.01 -14.47 -12.94
C ARG A 67 -12.33 -13.56 -11.92
N TRP A 68 -11.30 -12.82 -12.33
CA TRP A 68 -10.47 -12.04 -11.42
C TRP A 68 -10.64 -10.54 -11.64
N ASP A 69 -10.53 -9.79 -10.56
CA ASP A 69 -10.48 -8.33 -10.56
C ASP A 69 -9.52 -7.84 -9.47
N THR A 70 -9.24 -6.54 -9.42
CA THR A 70 -8.45 -5.94 -8.34
C THR A 70 -9.26 -4.96 -7.52
N PHE A 71 -9.05 -4.97 -6.22
CA PHE A 71 -9.60 -3.99 -5.29
C PHE A 71 -8.47 -3.10 -4.77
N ILE A 72 -8.65 -1.78 -4.88
CA ILE A 72 -7.67 -0.78 -4.48
C ILE A 72 -8.25 -0.03 -3.29
N GLU A 73 -7.54 -0.08 -2.17
CA GLU A 73 -7.89 0.62 -0.95
C GLU A 73 -6.78 1.61 -0.59
N ARG A 74 -7.15 2.85 -0.30
CA ARG A 74 -6.19 3.87 0.13
C ARG A 74 -5.87 3.64 1.60
N MET A 75 -4.60 3.83 1.96
CA MET A 75 -4.14 3.74 3.34
C MET A 75 -3.90 5.13 3.90
N ASP A 76 -4.15 5.28 5.20
CA ASP A 76 -3.81 6.46 5.96
C ASP A 76 -2.30 6.55 6.23
N SER A 77 -1.88 7.62 6.90
CA SER A 77 -0.47 7.85 7.25
C SER A 77 0.10 6.83 8.25
N LYS A 78 -0.74 6.06 8.94
CA LYS A 78 -0.37 4.98 9.87
C LYS A 78 -0.40 3.61 9.20
N GLY A 79 -0.88 3.51 7.96
CA GLY A 79 -1.03 2.25 7.24
C GLY A 79 -2.35 1.51 7.57
N ALA A 80 -3.32 2.19 8.18
CA ALA A 80 -4.68 1.68 8.28
C ALA A 80 -5.46 1.96 6.99
N PHE A 81 -6.44 1.12 6.70
CA PHE A 81 -7.36 1.33 5.58
C PHE A 81 -8.28 2.53 5.83
N GLN A 82 -8.61 3.29 4.78
CA GLN A 82 -9.47 4.50 4.85
C GLN A 82 -10.88 4.25 4.36
#